data_AF-A0A6V7LHP6-F1
#
_entry.id   AF-A0A6V7LHP6-F1
#
_cell.length_a   1.000
_cell.length_b   1.000
_cell.length_c   1.000
_cell.angle_alpha   90.00
_cell.angle_beta   90.00
_cell.angle_gamma   90.00
#
_symmetry.space_group_name_H-M   'P 1'
#
loop_
_entity.id
_entity.type
_entity.pdbx_description
1 polymer ?
#
loop_
_entity_poly.entity_id
_entity_poly.type
_entity_poly.pdbx_seq_one_letter_code
_entity_poly.pdbx_strand_id
1 'polypeptide(L)'
;YNLNVITINLPPQEGVARLSVLRPDIKFLLLGIKSKNKDSGLYHNLAKHSEPSCLVIKCPLNGWTVDSLWTLVRSLSLPYCSLYDKG
;
A
#
# COMPACT_ATOMS: atom_id res chain seq x y z
N TYR A 1 14.37 -2.71 8.42
CA TYR A 1 14.06 -1.77 7.31
C TYR A 1 14.26 -0.28 7.66
N ASN A 2 14.74 0.11 8.86
CA ASN A 2 14.96 1.52 9.26
C ASN A 2 13.81 2.48 8.86
N LEU A 3 12.58 2.12 9.23
CA LEU A 3 11.38 2.86 8.86
C LEU A 3 10.98 3.83 9.98
N ASN A 4 10.61 5.05 9.62
CA ASN A 4 9.88 5.95 10.52
C ASN A 4 8.39 5.64 10.41
N VAL A 5 7.86 4.92 11.41
CA VAL A 5 6.48 4.41 11.38
C VAL A 5 5.51 5.47 11.88
N ILE A 6 4.49 5.77 11.07
CA ILE A 6 3.37 6.64 11.44
C ILE A 6 2.10 5.77 11.46
N THR A 7 1.42 5.77 12.60
CA THR A 7 0.15 5.05 12.78
C THR A 7 -1.00 6.05 12.80
N ILE A 8 -2.00 5.81 11.95
CA ILE A 8 -3.23 6.61 11.89
C ILE A 8 -4.42 5.65 12.11
N ASN A 9 -5.13 5.83 13.22
CA ASN A 9 -6.26 4.98 13.62
C ASN A 9 -7.58 5.51 13.03
N LEU A 10 -7.65 5.61 11.70
CA LEU A 10 -8.82 6.06 10.95
C LEU A 10 -9.06 5.15 9.74
N PRO A 11 -10.28 5.15 9.16
CA PRO A 11 -10.52 4.52 7.88
C PRO A 11 -9.54 5.00 6.79
N PRO A 12 -9.18 4.18 5.79
CA PRO A 12 -8.10 4.51 4.86
C PRO A 12 -8.22 5.87 4.16
N GLN A 13 -9.42 6.25 3.72
CA GLN A 13 -9.68 7.53 3.05
C GLN A 13 -9.44 8.73 3.98
N GLU A 14 -10.01 8.67 5.20
CA GLU A 14 -9.83 9.69 6.23
C GLU A 14 -8.38 9.75 6.70
N GLY A 15 -7.72 8.59 6.82
CA GLY A 15 -6.32 8.48 7.21
C GLY A 15 -5.40 9.15 6.20
N VAL A 16 -5.67 9.01 4.91
CA VAL A 16 -4.89 9.69 3.85
C VAL A 16 -5.15 11.20 3.83
N ALA A 17 -6.39 11.64 4.06
CA ALA A 17 -6.70 13.06 4.23
C ALA A 17 -5.94 13.65 5.44
N ARG A 18 -5.96 12.94 6.58
CA ARG A 18 -5.23 13.34 7.79
C ARG A 18 -3.73 13.36 7.59
N LEU A 19 -3.17 12.40 6.85
CA LEU A 19 -1.74 12.35 6.51
C LEU A 19 -1.30 13.60 5.75
N SER A 20 -2.11 14.07 4.80
CA SER A 20 -1.81 15.25 3.99
C SER A 20 -1.70 16.54 4.84
N VAL A 21 -2.41 16.59 5.97
CA VAL A 21 -2.35 17.70 6.94
C VAL A 21 -1.17 17.53 7.90
N LEU A 22 -0.95 16.32 8.42
CA LEU A 22 0.11 16.05 9.40
C LEU A 22 1.51 16.10 8.79
N ARG A 23 1.63 15.68 7.53
CA ARG A 23 2.88 15.51 6.80
C ARG A 23 2.74 16.07 5.39
N PRO A 24 2.58 17.40 5.25
CA PRO A 24 2.42 18.05 3.95
C PRO A 24 3.66 17.91 3.06
N ASP A 25 4.81 17.52 3.64
CA ASP A 25 6.04 17.18 2.92
C ASP A 25 5.91 15.89 2.09
N ILE A 26 5.01 14.98 2.46
CA ILE A 26 4.79 13.74 1.72
C ILE A 26 3.92 14.03 0.50
N LYS A 27 4.47 13.80 -0.69
CA LYS A 27 3.79 14.01 -1.98
C LYS A 27 3.35 12.73 -2.67
N PHE A 28 3.90 11.58 -2.25
CA PHE A 28 3.63 10.29 -2.86
C PHE A 28 3.28 9.25 -1.80
N LEU A 29 2.25 8.45 -2.09
CA LEU A 29 1.91 7.26 -1.33
C LEU A 29 2.04 6.03 -2.22
N LEU A 30 2.91 5.10 -1.84
CA LEU A 30 3.06 3.80 -2.50
C LEU A 30 2.14 2.79 -1.84
N LEU A 31 1.17 2.28 -2.59
CA LEU A 31 0.20 1.30 -2.11
C LEU A 31 0.47 -0.08 -2.72
N GLY A 32 0.63 -1.09 -1.87
CA GLY A 32 0.96 -2.47 -2.25
C GLY A 32 -0.20 -3.30 -2.82
N ILE A 33 -1.20 -2.66 -3.47
CA ILE A 33 -2.27 -3.41 -4.14
C ILE A 33 -1.78 -4.04 -5.45
N LYS A 34 -2.23 -5.27 -5.71
CA LYS A 34 -1.84 -6.04 -6.90
C LYS A 34 -2.76 -5.88 -8.11
N SER A 35 -3.98 -5.38 -7.93
CA SER A 35 -4.93 -5.19 -9.04
C SER A 35 -5.83 -4.00 -8.80
N LYS A 36 -5.62 -2.90 -9.53
CA LYS A 36 -6.47 -1.70 -9.46
C LYS A 36 -7.91 -1.94 -9.95
N ASN A 37 -8.10 -2.93 -10.81
CA ASN A 37 -9.35 -3.15 -11.53
C ASN A 37 -10.33 -4.07 -10.78
N LYS A 38 -9.91 -4.70 -9.68
CA LYS A 38 -10.79 -5.53 -8.85
C LYS A 38 -11.44 -4.69 -7.77
N ASP A 39 -12.75 -4.48 -7.84
CA ASP A 39 -13.53 -3.86 -6.75
C ASP A 39 -13.67 -4.84 -5.58
N SER A 40 -12.65 -4.87 -4.73
CA SER A 40 -12.51 -5.88 -3.69
C SER A 40 -12.14 -5.31 -2.32
N GLY A 41 -12.19 -4.00 -2.11
CA GLY A 41 -12.07 -3.43 -0.76
C GLY A 41 -11.66 -1.95 -0.67
N LEU A 42 -11.59 -1.46 0.56
CA LEU A 42 -11.36 -0.05 0.92
C LEU A 42 -10.11 0.57 0.26
N TYR A 43 -9.01 -0.20 0.15
CA TYR A 43 -7.77 0.26 -0.46
C TYR A 43 -7.81 0.37 -1.99
N HIS A 44 -8.72 -0.35 -2.67
CA HIS A 44 -8.93 -0.21 -4.11
C HIS A 44 -9.65 1.09 -4.44
N ASN A 45 -10.65 1.46 -3.62
CA ASN A 45 -11.32 2.77 -3.72
C ASN A 45 -10.31 3.90 -3.51
N LEU A 46 -9.43 3.76 -2.52
CA LEU A 46 -8.36 4.71 -2.27
C LEU A 46 -7.42 4.87 -3.48
N ALA A 47 -7.07 3.77 -4.17
CA ALA A 47 -6.22 3.82 -5.36
C ALA A 47 -6.89 4.42 -6.60
N LYS A 48 -8.23 4.41 -6.67
CA LYS A 48 -9.03 4.99 -7.76
C LYS A 48 -9.25 6.50 -7.57
N HIS A 49 -9.40 6.95 -6.32
CA HIS A 49 -9.70 8.36 -5.99
C HIS A 49 -8.43 9.24 -5.86
N SER A 50 -7.56 9.20 -6.86
CA SER A 50 -6.40 10.09 -6.96
C SER A 50 -6.76 11.44 -7.60
N GLU A 51 -7.79 12.13 -7.07
CA GLU A 51 -8.17 13.49 -7.47
C GLU A 51 -7.69 14.52 -6.42
N PRO A 52 -7.55 15.81 -6.78
CA PRO A 52 -6.32 16.59 -6.61
C PRO A 52 -6.11 17.06 -5.17
N SER A 53 -5.72 16.12 -4.31
CA SER A 53 -5.00 16.40 -3.08
C SER A 53 -3.50 16.52 -3.38
N CYS A 54 -2.73 17.17 -2.51
CA CYS A 54 -1.28 17.28 -2.64
C CYS A 54 -0.52 15.93 -2.60
N LEU A 55 -1.24 14.81 -2.48
CA LEU A 55 -0.71 13.46 -2.32
C LEU A 55 -1.10 12.57 -3.51
N VAL A 56 -0.11 12.14 -4.27
CA VAL A 56 -0.27 11.26 -5.43
C VAL A 56 -0.13 9.80 -5.01
N ILE A 57 -1.15 8.99 -5.28
CA ILE A 57 -1.14 7.56 -4.95
C ILE A 57 -0.61 6.75 -6.16
N LYS A 58 0.39 5.90 -5.92
CA LYS A 58 0.97 4.99 -6.93
C LYS A 58 0.88 3.55 -6.44
N CYS A 59 0.63 2.62 -7.36
CA CYS A 59 0.53 1.19 -7.04
C CYS A 59 1.55 0.40 -7.87
N PRO A 60 2.80 0.31 -7.41
CA PRO A 60 3.87 -0.32 -8.19
C PRO A 60 3.70 -1.83 -8.36
N LEU A 61 2.91 -2.47 -7.48
CA LEU A 61 2.62 -3.90 -7.57
C LEU A 61 1.41 -4.23 -8.46
N ASN A 62 0.80 -3.24 -9.12
CA ASN A 62 -0.33 -3.49 -10.00
C ASN A 62 0.09 -4.42 -11.16
N GLY A 63 -0.63 -5.54 -11.34
CA GLY A 63 -0.31 -6.59 -12.30
C GLY A 63 0.52 -7.75 -11.72
N TRP A 64 1.00 -7.64 -10.48
CA TRP A 64 1.73 -8.74 -9.83
C TRP A 64 0.81 -9.90 -9.47
N THR A 65 1.33 -11.11 -9.64
CA THR A 65 0.68 -12.36 -9.22
C THR A 65 1.12 -12.76 -7.80
N VAL A 66 0.47 -13.76 -7.22
CA VAL A 66 0.94 -14.37 -5.97
C VAL A 66 2.29 -15.05 -6.17
N ASP A 67 2.48 -15.73 -7.30
CA ASP A 67 3.70 -16.47 -7.60
C ASP A 67 4.92 -15.56 -7.80
N SER A 68 4.75 -14.44 -8.53
CA SER A 68 5.83 -13.46 -8.72
C SER A 68 6.26 -12.83 -7.40
N LEU A 69 5.32 -12.53 -6.50
CA LEU A 69 5.61 -12.04 -5.16
C LEU A 69 6.43 -13.06 -4.35
N TRP A 70 6.00 -14.32 -4.31
CA TRP A 70 6.72 -15.37 -3.56
C TRP A 70 8.07 -15.70 -4.16
N THR A 71 8.19 -15.67 -5.49
CA THR A 71 9.46 -15.88 -6.19
C THR A 71 10.47 -14.82 -5.75
N LEU A 72 10.07 -13.55 -5.72
CA LEU A 72 10.94 -12.45 -5.26
C LEU A 72 11.30 -12.56 -3.78
N VAL A 73 10.30 -12.76 -2.91
CA VAL A 73 10.51 -12.84 -1.45
C VAL A 73 11.50 -13.95 -1.12
N ARG A 74 11.38 -15.12 -1.76
CA ARG A 74 12.27 -16.27 -1.54
C ARG A 74 13.64 -16.07 -2.18
N SER A 75 13.72 -15.54 -3.40
CA SER A 75 15.02 -15.35 -4.07
C SER A 75 15.92 -14.37 -3.34
N LEU A 76 15.33 -13.39 -2.65
CA LEU A 76 16.03 -12.40 -1.84
C LEU A 76 16.13 -12.79 -0.35
N SER A 77 15.60 -13.96 0.04
CA SER A 77 15.54 -14.41 1.45
C SER A 77 14.95 -13.33 2.39
N LEU A 78 13.91 -12.62 1.93
CA LEU A 78 13.29 -11.56 2.71
C LEU A 78 12.49 -12.14 3.88
N PRO A 79 12.58 -11.56 5.09
CA PRO A 79 11.71 -11.96 6.19
C PRO A 79 10.26 -11.62 5.86
N TYR A 80 9.35 -12.59 6.09
CA TYR A 80 7.91 -12.45 5.89
C TYR A 80 7.14 -12.90 7.14
N CYS A 81 5.83 -12.63 7.17
CA CYS A 81 4.99 -13.00 8.30
C CYS A 81 4.83 -14.54 8.38
N SER A 82 5.21 -15.15 9.51
CA SER A 82 5.17 -16.60 9.73
C SER A 82 3.75 -17.20 9.68
N LEU A 83 2.71 -16.38 9.69
CA LEU A 83 1.35 -16.86 9.42
C LEU A 83 1.22 -17.48 8.03
N TYR A 84 2.00 -17.05 7.04
CA TYR A 84 2.00 -17.65 5.71
C TYR A 84 2.53 -19.10 5.68
N ASP A 85 3.25 -19.54 6.72
CA ASP A 85 3.72 -20.92 6.82
C ASP A 85 2.61 -21.88 7.29
N LYS A 86 1.46 -21.34 7.72
CA LYS A 86 0.34 -22.12 8.27
C LYS A 86 -0.76 -22.45 7.25
N GLY A 87 -0.59 -22.07 5.99
CA GLY A 87 -1.64 -22.11 4.96
C GLY A 87 -2.69 -21.02 5.15
#